data_AF-A0A3D6EIF2-F1
#
_entry.id   AF-A0A3D6EIF2-F1
#
_cell.length_a   1.000
_cell.length_b   1.000
_cell.length_c   1.000
_cell.angle_alpha   90.00
_cell.angle_beta   90.00
_cell.angle_gamma   90.00
#
_symmetry.space_group_name_H-M   'P 1'
#
loop_
_entity.id
_entity.type
_entity.pdbx_description
1 polymer ?
#
loop_
_entity_poly.entity_id
_entity_poly.type
_entity_poly.pdbx_seq_one_letter_code
_entity_poly.pdbx_strand_id
1 'polypeptide(L)' 'SQAPKAAAALKLTAPHLLDLGIIDGIVKEPLGGAHSNFDAAAAALKEAVVEAFSELSDLSAEQLVEERYQKFARMGSVG' A
#
# COMPACT_ATOMS: atom_id res chain seq x y z
N SER A 1 -13.25 5.13 26.67
CA SER A 1 -12.69 4.11 25.76
C SER A 1 -11.26 4.49 25.42
N GLN A 2 -10.28 3.60 25.63
CA GLN A 2 -8.87 3.84 25.25
C GLN A 2 -8.59 3.46 23.78
N ALA A 3 -9.59 2.96 23.04
CA ALA A 3 -9.43 2.42 21.69
C ALA A 3 -8.86 3.44 20.67
N PRO A 4 -9.28 4.72 20.64
CA PRO A 4 -8.69 5.70 19.72
C PRO A 4 -7.20 5.96 19.98
N LYS A 5 -6.79 5.96 21.26
CA LYS A 5 -5.39 6.15 21.64
C LYS A 5 -4.52 4.95 21.25
N ALA A 6 -5.05 3.73 21.41
CA ALA A 6 -4.39 2.51 20.96
C ALA A 6 -4.26 2.48 19.42
N ALA A 7 -5.31 2.81 18.68
CA ALA A 7 -5.28 2.86 17.22
C ALA A 7 -4.24 3.87 16.68
N ALA A 8 -4.15 5.05 17.31
CA ALA A 8 -3.14 6.05 16.96
C ALA A 8 -1.72 5.56 17.26
N ALA A 9 -1.51 4.88 18.40
CA ALA A 9 -0.21 4.32 18.77
C ALA A 9 0.26 3.20 17.83
N LEU A 10 -0.66 2.40 17.31
CA LEU A 10 -0.37 1.30 16.38
C LEU A 10 -0.09 1.78 14.94
N LYS A 11 -0.32 3.06 14.62
CA LYS A 11 -0.02 3.66 13.31
C LYS A 11 -0.60 2.87 12.12
N LEU A 12 -1.82 2.35 12.25
CA LEU A 12 -2.42 1.43 11.27
C LEU A 12 -3.06 2.09 10.04
N THR A 13 -2.96 3.40 9.89
CA THR A 13 -3.57 4.13 8.77
C THR A 13 -2.68 4.09 7.54
N ALA A 14 -3.26 4.13 6.34
CA ALA A 14 -2.51 4.09 5.08
C ALA A 14 -1.35 5.12 4.99
N PRO A 15 -1.50 6.40 5.41
CA PRO A 15 -0.38 7.35 5.39
C PRO A 15 0.79 6.91 6.28
N HIS A 16 0.50 6.47 7.52
CA HIS A 16 1.54 5.95 8.41
C HIS A 16 2.24 4.71 7.85
N LEU A 17 1.50 3.79 7.21
CA LEU A 17 2.10 2.60 6.61
C LEU A 17 2.98 2.95 5.40
N LEU A 18 2.61 3.99 4.65
CA LEU A 18 3.43 4.52 3.56
C LEU A 18 4.71 5.16 4.11
N ASP A 19 4.61 5.98 5.17
CA ASP A 19 5.76 6.60 5.83
C ASP A 19 6.73 5.55 6.43
N LEU A 20 6.20 4.42 6.88
CA LEU A 20 6.98 3.27 7.37
C LEU A 20 7.54 2.40 6.24
N GLY A 21 7.21 2.68 4.98
CA GLY A 21 7.64 1.88 3.82
C GLY A 21 7.05 0.46 3.80
N ILE A 22 5.92 0.24 4.47
CA ILE A 22 5.22 -1.05 4.53
C ILE A 22 4.35 -1.26 3.28
N ILE A 23 3.76 -0.17 2.75
CA ILE A 23 2.99 -0.16 1.51
C ILE A 23 3.67 0.74 0.48
N ASP A 24 3.44 0.48 -0.80
CA ASP A 24 4.08 1.22 -1.90
C ASP A 24 3.23 2.40 -2.41
N GLY A 25 1.94 2.44 -2.04
CA GLY A 25 1.05 3.49 -2.50
C GLY A 25 -0.32 3.45 -1.81
N ILE A 26 -1.10 4.51 -2.03
CA ILE A 26 -2.45 4.68 -1.48
C ILE A 26 -3.43 4.89 -2.63
N VAL A 27 -4.37 3.96 -2.78
CA VAL A 27 -5.49 4.11 -3.72
C VAL A 27 -6.50 5.08 -3.12
N LYS A 28 -6.77 6.19 -3.82
CA LYS A 28 -7.72 7.19 -3.34
C LYS A 28 -9.16 6.70 -3.51
N GLU A 29 -9.95 6.85 -2.45
CA GLU A 29 -11.37 6.58 -2.52
C GLU A 29 -12.15 7.75 -3.16
N PRO A 30 -13.31 7.49 -3.78
CA PRO A 30 -14.25 8.51 -4.22
C PRO A 30 -14.74 9.37 -3.05
N LEU A 31 -15.31 10.54 -3.36
CA LEU A 31 -15.96 11.39 -2.35
C LEU A 31 -17.10 10.61 -1.67
N GLY A 32 -17.07 10.54 -0.33
CA GLY A 32 -18.01 9.73 0.46
C GLY A 32 -17.56 8.28 0.70
N GLY A 33 -16.41 7.87 0.15
CA GLY A 33 -15.77 6.57 0.37
C GLY A 33 -16.06 5.54 -0.71
N ALA A 34 -15.35 4.42 -0.70
CA ALA A 34 -15.46 3.37 -1.74
C ALA A 34 -16.88 2.79 -1.87
N HIS A 35 -17.65 2.78 -0.80
CA HIS A 35 -19.03 2.30 -0.77
C HIS A 35 -20.04 3.26 -1.39
N SER A 36 -19.69 4.54 -1.58
CA SER A 36 -20.59 5.53 -2.17
C SER A 36 -20.62 5.43 -3.70
N ASN A 37 -19.52 4.96 -4.31
CA ASN A 37 -19.39 4.80 -5.75
C ASN A 37 -18.41 3.67 -6.09
N PHE A 38 -18.96 2.47 -6.27
CA PHE A 38 -18.18 1.27 -6.55
C PHE A 38 -17.43 1.34 -7.88
N ASP A 39 -18.03 1.92 -8.92
CA ASP A 39 -17.42 2.01 -10.25
C ASP A 39 -16.17 2.90 -10.21
N ALA A 40 -16.25 4.05 -9.53
CA ALA A 40 -15.11 4.95 -9.37
C ALA A 40 -14.01 4.32 -8.51
N ALA A 41 -14.37 3.61 -7.43
CA ALA A 41 -13.40 2.90 -6.60
C ALA A 41 -12.70 1.77 -7.38
N ALA A 42 -13.45 1.00 -8.18
CA ALA A 42 -12.90 -0.06 -9.02
C ALA A 42 -11.99 0.49 -10.12
N ALA A 43 -12.33 1.64 -10.71
CA ALA A 43 -11.48 2.31 -11.70
C ALA A 43 -10.14 2.75 -11.08
N ALA A 44 -10.17 3.40 -9.91
CA ALA A 44 -8.96 3.82 -9.21
C ALA A 44 -8.08 2.61 -8.81
N LEU A 45 -8.70 1.52 -8.34
CA LEU A 45 -7.98 0.29 -8.03
C LEU A 45 -7.34 -0.33 -9.27
N LYS A 46 -8.07 -0.38 -10.38
CA LYS A 46 -7.56 -0.91 -11.65
C LYS A 46 -6.32 -0.13 -12.12
N GLU A 47 -6.38 1.19 -12.07
CA GLU A 47 -5.25 2.06 -12.45
C GLU A 47 -4.00 1.71 -11.62
N ALA A 48 -4.13 1.67 -10.30
CA ALA A 48 -3.02 1.35 -9.39
C ALA A 48 -2.46 -0.06 -9.62
N VAL A 49 -3.31 -1.06 -9.87
CA VAL A 49 -2.87 -2.44 -10.15
C VAL A 49 -2.13 -2.53 -11.48
N VAL A 50 -2.62 -1.84 -12.52
CA VAL A 50 -1.98 -1.85 -13.85
C VAL A 50 -0.62 -1.14 -13.79
N GLU A 51 -0.53 -0.02 -13.09
CA GLU A 51 0.73 0.71 -12.87
C GLU A 51 1.76 -0.18 -12.15
N ALA A 52 1.39 -0.73 -10.99
CA ALA A 52 2.26 -1.61 -10.23
C ALA A 52 2.67 -2.86 -11.01
N PHE A 53 1.75 -3.45 -11.79
CA PHE A 53 2.08 -4.58 -12.65
C PHE A 53 3.06 -4.20 -13.75
N SER A 54 2.86 -3.04 -14.38
CA SER A 54 3.75 -2.55 -15.44
C SER A 54 5.18 -2.40 -14.92
N GLU A 55 5.37 -1.77 -13.76
CA GLU A 55 6.68 -1.59 -13.12
C GLU A 55 7.37 -2.93 -12.85
N LEU A 56 6.62 -3.94 -12.40
CA LEU A 56 7.16 -5.27 -12.11
C LEU A 56 7.39 -6.12 -13.36
N SER A 57 6.62 -5.89 -14.42
CA SER A 57 6.68 -6.70 -15.64
C SER A 57 7.97 -6.52 -16.44
N ASP A 58 8.68 -5.41 -16.22
CA ASP A 58 9.97 -5.12 -16.84
C ASP A 58 11.15 -5.81 -16.14
N LEU A 59 10.92 -6.45 -14.98
CA LEU A 59 11.96 -7.10 -14.18
C LEU A 59 12.12 -8.59 -14.53
N SER A 60 13.35 -9.08 -14.50
CA SER A 60 13.64 -10.51 -14.58
C SER A 60 13.14 -11.25 -13.33
N ALA A 61 12.99 -12.58 -13.44
CA ALA A 61 12.61 -13.41 -12.31
C ALA A 61 13.58 -13.28 -11.12
N GLU A 62 14.88 -13.19 -11.40
CA GLU A 62 15.92 -13.00 -10.39
C GLU A 62 15.79 -11.63 -9.71
N GLN A 63 15.56 -10.56 -10.50
CA GLN A 63 15.34 -9.22 -9.97
C GLN A 63 14.08 -9.16 -9.10
N LEU A 64 12.97 -9.79 -9.51
CA LEU A 64 11.74 -9.87 -8.72
C LEU A 64 11.93 -10.57 -7.37
N VAL A 65 12.77 -11.61 -7.33
CA VAL A 65 13.08 -12.31 -6.07
C VAL A 65 13.95 -11.44 -5.17
N GLU A 66 14.98 -10.80 -5.71
CA GLU A 66 15.87 -9.92 -4.96
C GLU A 66 15.14 -8.69 -4.40
N GLU A 67 14.38 -7.98 -5.23
CA GLU A 67 13.58 -6.81 -4.81
C GLU A 67 12.58 -7.18 -3.70
N ARG A 68 11.94 -8.34 -3.80
CA ARG A 68 11.04 -8.84 -2.76
C ARG A 68 11.80 -9.09 -1.45
N TYR A 69 12.97 -9.72 -1.50
CA TYR A 69 13.79 -9.96 -0.32
C TYR A 69 14.20 -8.63 0.34
N GLN A 70 14.72 -7.68 -0.44
CA GLN A 70 15.13 -6.37 0.04
C GLN A 70 13.97 -5.57 0.63
N LYS A 71 12.78 -5.64 0.02
CA LYS A 71 11.56 -5.02 0.54
C LYS A 71 11.24 -5.50 1.95
N PHE A 72 11.19 -6.81 2.18
CA PHE A 72 10.90 -7.35 3.50
C PHE A 72 12.02 -7.12 4.52
N ALA A 73 13.29 -7.18 4.09
CA ALA A 73 14.42 -6.88 4.96
C ALA A 73 14.36 -5.45 5.50
N ARG A 74 13.99 -4.47 4.66
CA ARG A 74 13.82 -3.05 5.05
C ARG A 74 12.67 -2.83 6.02
N MET A 75 11.55 -3.53 5.84
CA MET A 75 10.36 -3.38 6.72
C MET A 75 10.62 -3.76 8.18
N GLY A 76 11.62 -4.61 8.45
CA GLY A 76 11.98 -5.08 9.80
C GLY A 76 13.18 -4.39 10.45
N SER A 77 13.94 -3.58 9.70
CA SER A 77 15.16 -2.93 10.21
C SER A 77 14.89 -1.62 10.96
N VAL A 78 13.64 -1.15 10.99
CA VAL A 78 13.23 0.04 11.75
C VAL A 78 12.81 -0.42 13.15
N GLY A 79 13.81 -0.69 13.99
CA GLY A 79 13.69 -1.05 15.41
C GLY A 79 14.83 -0.45 16.20
#